data_AF-A0A959H447-F1
#
_entry.id   AF-A0A959H447-F1
#
_cell.length_a   1.000
_cell.length_b   1.000
_cell.length_c   1.000
_cell.angle_alpha   90.00
_cell.angle_beta   90.00
_cell.angle_gamma   90.00
#
_symmetry.space_group_name_H-M   'P 1'
#
loop_
_entity.id
_entity.type
_entity.pdbx_description
1 polymer ?
#
loop_
_entity_poly.entity_id
_entity_poly.type
_entity_poly.pdbx_seq_one_letter_code
_entity_poly.pdbx_strand_id
1 'polypeptide(L)'
;MRSIPFALLIFFCCLARNAQSQCETLIAEDKVIDGTHILRTTTQTLVVRGNYTYSMELRSDSKGITAKVYSKAGVEFNQDDEIIFMDVNGMRRSYRFVGMGEMEREGGTPVYHNILQLDLAAIQWFAGTGINVLYIKNNISNQMRKFTINESRQSEFSLLVTCFNRRIDKEKVNDVELTDNEIRVEPSPKPSGEEARPNTARTAAASPSDDQEVESLRRELRDVKEKLRQEIAEEKSKAQQIKSVLQEEVALAKENAATQKKIYADEVVEARQKSQEEIEASRTQLAEQVKEARERAATELEKITLDVAESRQRANEAIQA
;
A
#
# COMPACT_ATOMS: atom_id res chain seq x y z
N MET A 1 -56.64 10.05 20.93
CA MET A 1 -55.72 8.92 20.66
C MET A 1 -55.30 8.99 19.19
N ARG A 2 -54.08 9.44 18.91
CA ARG A 2 -53.51 9.47 17.55
C ARG A 2 -52.63 8.24 17.41
N SER A 3 -53.14 7.22 16.73
CA SER A 3 -52.38 6.01 16.39
C SER A 3 -51.36 6.35 15.32
N ILE A 4 -50.10 6.47 15.73
CA ILE A 4 -48.95 6.56 14.82
C ILE A 4 -48.81 5.18 14.16
N PRO A 5 -48.72 5.07 12.82
CA PRO A 5 -48.69 3.79 12.14
C PRO A 5 -47.36 3.08 12.40
N PHE A 6 -47.43 1.98 13.16
CA PHE A 6 -46.34 1.06 13.51
C PHE A 6 -45.61 0.47 12.27
N ALA A 7 -46.21 0.59 11.08
CA ALA A 7 -45.66 0.11 9.81
C ALA A 7 -44.43 0.90 9.32
N LEU A 8 -44.28 2.17 9.71
CA LEU A 8 -43.17 3.02 9.23
C LEU A 8 -41.85 2.76 9.99
N LEU A 9 -41.94 2.18 11.19
CA LEU A 9 -40.78 1.85 12.04
C LEU A 9 -40.12 0.51 11.64
N ILE A 10 -40.88 -0.41 11.05
CA ILE A 10 -40.39 -1.74 10.65
C ILE A 10 -39.60 -1.64 9.32
N PHE A 11 -39.96 -0.73 8.42
CA PHE A 11 -39.25 -0.55 7.14
C PHE A 11 -37.84 0.07 7.32
N PHE A 12 -37.65 0.91 8.34
CA PHE A 12 -36.35 1.54 8.63
C PHE A 12 -35.32 0.54 9.21
N CYS A 13 -35.78 -0.54 9.87
CA CYS A 13 -34.91 -1.53 10.50
C CYS A 13 -34.26 -2.50 9.50
N CYS A 14 -34.91 -2.77 8.36
CA CYS A 14 -34.37 -3.66 7.31
C CYS A 14 -33.28 -3.01 6.43
N LEU A 15 -33.32 -1.69 6.22
CA LEU A 15 -32.31 -0.99 5.41
C LEU A 15 -30.96 -0.87 6.13
N ALA A 16 -30.97 -0.65 7.45
CA ALA A 16 -29.75 -0.55 8.25
C ALA A 16 -28.97 -1.89 8.36
N ARG A 17 -29.69 -3.02 8.37
CA ARG A 17 -29.08 -4.36 8.43
C ARG A 17 -28.29 -4.73 7.17
N ASN A 18 -28.75 -4.30 5.99
CA ASN A 18 -28.08 -4.62 4.71
C ASN A 18 -26.73 -3.90 4.54
N ALA A 19 -26.61 -2.66 5.02
CA ALA A 19 -25.34 -1.93 4.95
C ALA A 19 -24.29 -2.50 5.91
N GLN A 20 -24.72 -3.08 7.04
CA GLN A 20 -23.81 -3.60 8.07
C GLN A 20 -23.26 -4.99 7.70
N SER A 21 -24.08 -5.84 7.06
CA SER A 21 -23.65 -7.16 6.57
C SER A 21 -22.66 -7.09 5.40
N GLN A 22 -22.75 -6.04 4.56
CA GLN A 22 -21.82 -5.84 3.45
C GLN A 22 -20.41 -5.49 3.91
N CYS A 23 -20.27 -4.78 5.04
CA CYS A 23 -18.95 -4.47 5.58
C CYS A 23 -18.27 -5.67 6.24
N GLU A 24 -19.02 -6.63 6.78
CA GLU A 24 -18.43 -7.80 7.46
C GLU A 24 -17.59 -8.66 6.51
N THR A 25 -17.95 -8.73 5.22
CA THR A 25 -17.17 -9.50 4.23
C THR A 25 -15.95 -8.76 3.70
N LEU A 26 -15.85 -7.45 3.94
CA LEU A 26 -14.76 -6.59 3.49
C LEU A 26 -13.73 -6.32 4.58
N ILE A 27 -14.03 -6.67 5.84
CA ILE A 27 -13.12 -6.54 6.97
C ILE A 27 -12.57 -7.94 7.30
N ALA A 28 -11.26 -8.10 7.14
CA ALA A 28 -10.55 -9.34 7.44
C ALA A 28 -10.18 -9.45 8.94
N GLU A 29 -9.99 -8.32 9.62
CA GLU A 29 -9.58 -8.27 11.02
C GLU A 29 -10.10 -6.98 11.67
N ASP A 30 -10.68 -7.09 12.86
CA ASP A 30 -11.28 -6.00 13.63
C ASP A 30 -11.12 -6.33 15.12
N LYS A 31 -10.10 -5.77 15.78
CA LYS A 31 -9.82 -6.01 17.21
C LYS A 31 -8.98 -4.89 17.81
N VAL A 32 -9.07 -4.72 19.13
CA VAL A 32 -8.20 -3.81 19.89
C VAL A 32 -7.14 -4.61 20.63
N ILE A 33 -5.87 -4.28 20.42
CA ILE A 33 -4.71 -4.87 21.13
C ILE A 33 -3.88 -3.71 21.69
N ASP A 34 -3.57 -3.78 22.99
CA ASP A 34 -2.73 -2.79 23.68
C ASP A 34 -3.18 -1.34 23.45
N GLY A 35 -4.50 -1.11 23.48
CA GLY A 35 -5.11 0.21 23.26
C GLY A 35 -5.11 0.68 21.80
N THR A 36 -4.52 -0.08 20.88
CA THR A 36 -4.50 0.21 19.43
C THR A 36 -5.55 -0.61 18.70
N HIS A 37 -6.32 0.05 17.84
CA HIS A 37 -7.31 -0.61 17.00
C HIS A 37 -6.64 -1.19 15.75
N ILE A 38 -6.55 -2.52 15.75
CA ILE A 38 -6.05 -3.33 14.63
C ILE A 38 -7.22 -3.62 13.70
N LEU A 39 -7.23 -2.95 12.55
CA LEU A 39 -8.28 -3.09 11.54
C LEU A 39 -7.63 -3.41 10.19
N ARG A 40 -8.12 -4.43 9.49
CA ARG A 40 -7.62 -4.81 8.17
C ARG A 40 -8.76 -5.17 7.25
N THR A 41 -8.70 -4.71 5.99
CA THR A 41 -9.68 -5.10 4.98
C THR A 41 -9.30 -6.39 4.27
N THR A 42 -10.20 -6.91 3.44
CA THR A 42 -9.80 -7.82 2.37
C THR A 42 -9.04 -7.05 1.27
N THR A 43 -8.37 -7.77 0.38
CA THR A 43 -7.64 -7.16 -0.74
C THR A 43 -8.60 -6.77 -1.87
N GLN A 44 -8.57 -5.50 -2.26
CA GLN A 44 -9.38 -4.96 -3.36
C GLN A 44 -8.53 -4.67 -4.59
N THR A 45 -8.95 -5.19 -5.74
CA THR A 45 -8.29 -4.91 -7.02
C THR A 45 -8.73 -3.57 -7.57
N LEU A 46 -7.77 -2.70 -7.91
CA LEU A 46 -8.05 -1.39 -8.50
C LEU A 46 -7.80 -1.38 -10.01
N VAL A 47 -6.74 -2.05 -10.44
CA VAL A 47 -6.29 -2.01 -11.83
C VAL A 47 -6.10 -3.42 -12.35
N VAL A 48 -6.67 -3.69 -13.52
CA VAL A 48 -6.42 -4.89 -14.32
C VAL A 48 -6.07 -4.43 -15.73
N ARG A 49 -4.86 -4.75 -16.20
CA ARG A 49 -4.39 -4.38 -17.53
C ARG A 49 -3.59 -5.53 -18.13
N GLY A 50 -4.15 -6.16 -19.16
CA GLY A 50 -3.54 -7.33 -19.78
C GLY A 50 -3.37 -8.44 -18.74
N ASN A 51 -2.11 -8.78 -18.46
CA ASN A 51 -1.73 -9.85 -17.54
C ASN A 51 -1.29 -9.37 -16.15
N TYR A 52 -1.28 -8.06 -15.88
CA TYR A 52 -0.90 -7.53 -14.57
C TYR A 52 -2.06 -6.86 -13.85
N THR A 53 -1.99 -6.91 -12.52
CA THR A 53 -3.01 -6.34 -11.64
C THR A 53 -2.38 -5.61 -10.47
N TYR A 54 -3.00 -4.49 -10.09
CA TYR A 54 -2.69 -3.78 -8.85
C TYR A 54 -3.88 -3.84 -7.90
N SER A 55 -3.63 -4.27 -6.67
CA SER A 55 -4.62 -4.37 -5.61
C SER A 55 -4.08 -3.80 -4.31
N MET A 56 -4.96 -3.55 -3.35
CA MET A 56 -4.57 -3.04 -2.04
C MET A 56 -5.44 -3.55 -0.90
N GLU A 57 -4.85 -3.58 0.28
CA GLU A 57 -5.45 -3.93 1.55
C GLU A 57 -5.22 -2.75 2.51
N LEU A 58 -6.28 -2.17 3.09
CA LEU A 58 -6.14 -1.08 4.06
C LEU A 58 -5.92 -1.66 5.45
N ARG A 59 -5.08 -0.99 6.23
CA ARG A 59 -4.67 -1.41 7.56
C ARG A 59 -4.60 -0.24 8.52
N SER A 60 -5.03 -0.47 9.74
CA SER A 60 -4.71 0.32 10.93
C SER A 60 -4.00 -0.62 11.90
N ASP A 61 -2.78 -0.31 12.28
CA ASP A 61 -2.06 -1.01 13.33
C ASP A 61 -1.12 -0.05 14.09
N SER A 62 -0.18 -0.58 14.87
CA SER A 62 0.75 0.24 15.65
C SER A 62 1.66 1.14 14.80
N LYS A 63 1.81 0.84 13.49
CA LYS A 63 2.53 1.69 12.53
C LYS A 63 1.66 2.79 11.94
N GLY A 64 0.39 2.82 12.31
CA GLY A 64 -0.62 3.77 11.87
C GLY A 64 -1.45 3.28 10.71
N ILE A 65 -1.96 4.21 9.92
CA ILE A 65 -2.80 3.88 8.77
C ILE A 65 -1.93 3.64 7.55
N THR A 66 -2.05 2.46 6.98
CA THR A 66 -1.26 2.07 5.81
C THR A 66 -2.11 1.31 4.81
N ALA A 67 -1.61 1.17 3.59
CA ALA A 67 -2.14 0.21 2.63
C ALA A 67 -1.04 -0.76 2.21
N LYS A 68 -1.29 -2.06 2.32
CA LYS A 68 -0.45 -3.06 1.67
C LYS A 68 -0.87 -3.14 0.21
N VAL A 69 0.01 -2.71 -0.69
CA VAL A 69 -0.25 -2.67 -2.14
C VAL A 69 0.42 -3.87 -2.78
N TYR A 70 -0.31 -4.56 -3.65
CA TYR A 70 0.17 -5.71 -4.40
C TYR A 70 0.29 -5.40 -5.89
N SER A 71 1.37 -5.84 -6.50
CA SER A 71 1.68 -5.74 -7.91
C SER A 71 1.95 -7.14 -8.46
N LYS A 72 0.92 -7.75 -9.06
CA LYS A 72 0.99 -9.10 -9.63
C LYS A 72 1.29 -9.01 -11.12
N ALA A 73 2.37 -9.68 -11.56
CA ALA A 73 2.98 -9.55 -12.89
C ALA A 73 3.34 -8.10 -13.28
N GLY A 74 3.32 -7.18 -12.32
CA GLY A 74 3.59 -5.76 -12.53
C GLY A 74 5.03 -5.41 -12.20
N VAL A 75 5.25 -4.16 -11.81
CA VAL A 75 6.57 -3.67 -11.40
C VAL A 75 6.77 -3.84 -9.90
N GLU A 76 8.03 -3.99 -9.49
CA GLU A 76 8.44 -3.80 -8.09
C GLU A 76 8.35 -2.32 -7.74
N PHE A 77 7.92 -2.01 -6.52
CA PHE A 77 7.98 -0.65 -6.00
C PHE A 77 9.20 -0.50 -5.10
N ASN A 78 9.92 0.61 -5.28
CA ASN A 78 11.02 0.96 -4.39
C ASN A 78 10.48 1.75 -3.20
N GLN A 79 11.29 1.83 -2.14
CA GLN A 79 11.08 2.84 -1.12
C GLN A 79 11.02 4.24 -1.76
N ASP A 80 10.17 5.10 -1.23
CA ASP A 80 9.90 6.46 -1.71
C ASP A 80 9.25 6.57 -3.09
N ASP A 81 8.99 5.47 -3.82
CA ASP A 81 8.08 5.51 -4.96
C ASP A 81 6.67 5.96 -4.48
N GLU A 82 5.89 6.56 -5.37
CA GLU A 82 4.62 7.19 -5.02
C GLU A 82 3.44 6.56 -5.74
N ILE A 83 2.32 6.43 -5.02
CA ILE A 83 1.00 6.30 -5.63
C ILE A 83 0.28 7.63 -5.50
N ILE A 84 -0.15 8.18 -6.63
CA ILE A 84 -0.96 9.39 -6.68
C ILE A 84 -2.38 8.98 -7.06
N PHE A 85 -3.33 9.19 -6.16
CA PHE A 85 -4.74 9.01 -6.47
C PHE A 85 -5.29 10.32 -7.00
N MET A 86 -6.20 10.22 -7.97
CA MET A 86 -6.96 11.36 -8.47
C MET A 86 -8.45 11.02 -8.39
N ASP A 87 -9.21 11.95 -7.81
CA ASP A 87 -10.66 11.84 -7.74
C ASP A 87 -11.34 12.28 -9.04
N VAL A 88 -12.65 12.06 -9.11
CA VAL A 88 -13.52 12.50 -10.20
C VAL A 88 -13.50 14.02 -10.42
N ASN A 89 -13.10 14.81 -9.42
CA ASN A 89 -12.98 16.27 -9.50
C ASN A 89 -11.59 16.72 -10.00
N GLY A 90 -10.67 15.79 -10.22
CA GLY A 90 -9.30 16.06 -10.64
C GLY A 90 -8.35 16.44 -9.51
N MET A 91 -8.77 16.36 -8.25
CA MET A 91 -7.91 16.57 -7.09
C MET A 91 -6.95 15.39 -6.95
N ARG A 92 -5.66 15.67 -6.79
CA ARG A 92 -4.60 14.66 -6.68
C ARG A 92 -4.00 14.64 -5.28
N ARG A 93 -3.83 13.45 -4.72
CA ARG A 93 -3.06 13.24 -3.49
C ARG A 93 -2.02 12.14 -3.66
N SER A 94 -0.78 12.44 -3.29
CA SER A 94 0.39 11.56 -3.42
C SER A 94 0.72 10.89 -2.10
N TYR A 95 0.96 9.59 -2.12
CA TYR A 95 1.33 8.79 -0.96
C TYR A 95 2.57 7.97 -1.28
N ARG A 96 3.46 7.79 -0.30
CA ARG A 96 4.78 7.17 -0.51
C ARG A 96 4.87 5.79 0.08
N PHE A 97 5.66 4.93 -0.57
CA PHE A 97 6.05 3.65 0.00
C PHE A 97 7.13 3.83 1.06
N VAL A 98 6.88 3.32 2.27
CA VAL A 98 7.78 3.50 3.43
C VAL A 98 8.88 2.44 3.53
N GLY A 99 8.98 1.55 2.56
CA GLY A 99 10.02 0.54 2.53
C GLY A 99 10.07 -0.23 1.22
N MET A 100 11.15 -0.97 1.07
CA MET A 100 11.29 -1.95 0.00
C MET A 100 10.24 -3.05 0.16
N GLY A 101 9.73 -3.50 -0.96
CA GLY A 101 8.69 -4.53 -1.00
C GLY A 101 9.30 -5.92 -0.90
N GLU A 102 8.47 -6.88 -0.58
CA GLU A 102 8.81 -8.29 -0.70
C GLU A 102 8.22 -8.84 -2.00
N MET A 103 8.79 -9.94 -2.49
CA MET A 103 8.32 -10.63 -3.68
C MET A 103 7.99 -12.07 -3.36
N GLU A 104 6.76 -12.44 -3.67
CA GLU A 104 6.28 -13.81 -3.61
C GLU A 104 5.95 -14.31 -5.02
N ARG A 105 5.79 -15.63 -5.16
CA ARG A 105 5.35 -16.25 -6.41
C ARG A 105 4.00 -16.93 -6.21
N GLU A 106 2.99 -16.45 -6.95
CA GLU A 106 1.66 -17.07 -6.98
C GLU A 106 1.47 -17.74 -8.35
N GLY A 107 1.40 -19.08 -8.36
CA GLY A 107 1.31 -19.83 -9.62
C GLY A 107 2.46 -19.55 -10.59
N GLY A 108 3.66 -19.30 -10.06
CA GLY A 108 4.85 -18.93 -10.85
C GLY A 108 4.93 -17.45 -11.27
N THR A 109 3.87 -16.68 -11.05
CA THR A 109 3.82 -15.24 -11.36
C THR A 109 4.37 -14.43 -10.18
N PRO A 110 5.29 -13.47 -10.41
CA PRO A 110 5.77 -12.61 -9.34
C PRO A 110 4.66 -11.69 -8.82
N VAL A 111 4.55 -11.60 -7.50
CA VAL A 111 3.68 -10.68 -6.77
C VAL A 111 4.54 -9.88 -5.82
N TYR A 112 4.74 -8.60 -6.14
CA TYR A 112 5.43 -7.68 -5.24
C TYR A 112 4.41 -7.09 -4.27
N HIS A 113 4.81 -6.88 -3.01
CA HIS A 113 4.00 -6.11 -2.09
C HIS A 113 4.79 -5.14 -1.23
N ASN A 114 4.28 -3.91 -1.15
CA ASN A 114 4.89 -2.81 -0.42
C ASN A 114 3.86 -2.14 0.49
N ILE A 115 4.35 -1.42 1.49
CA ILE A 115 3.52 -0.65 2.42
C ILE A 115 3.50 0.82 1.98
N LEU A 116 2.32 1.29 1.62
CA LEU A 116 2.03 2.68 1.31
C LEU A 116 1.58 3.38 2.60
N GLN A 117 2.24 4.48 2.97
CA GLN A 117 1.82 5.27 4.13
C GLN A 117 0.57 6.08 3.79
N LEU A 118 -0.43 6.00 4.65
CA LEU A 118 -1.65 6.79 4.60
C LEU A 118 -1.86 7.47 5.96
N ASP A 119 -2.95 8.21 6.07
CA ASP A 119 -3.43 8.85 7.30
C ASP A 119 -4.97 8.82 7.34
N LEU A 120 -5.56 9.29 8.45
CA LEU A 120 -7.02 9.35 8.59
C LEU A 120 -7.64 10.26 7.53
N ALA A 121 -6.93 11.33 7.14
CA ALA A 121 -7.39 12.25 6.10
C ALA A 121 -7.53 11.56 4.73
N ALA A 122 -6.59 10.68 4.38
CA ALA A 122 -6.64 9.87 3.16
C ALA A 122 -7.87 8.95 3.17
N ILE A 123 -8.10 8.25 4.28
CA ILE A 123 -9.25 7.34 4.43
C ILE A 123 -10.57 8.10 4.31
N GLN A 124 -10.66 9.27 4.94
CA GLN A 124 -11.85 10.13 4.85
C GLN A 124 -12.06 10.64 3.42
N TRP A 125 -10.99 11.06 2.74
CA TRP A 125 -11.06 11.53 1.35
C TRP A 125 -11.46 10.42 0.38
N PHE A 126 -10.87 9.23 0.50
CA PHE A 126 -11.23 8.05 -0.30
C PHE A 126 -12.68 7.62 -0.07
N ALA A 127 -13.22 7.76 1.16
CA ALA A 127 -14.61 7.43 1.45
C ALA A 127 -15.59 8.50 0.95
N GLY A 128 -15.16 9.77 0.94
CA GLY A 128 -16.00 10.92 0.56
C GLY A 128 -15.98 11.26 -0.93
N THR A 129 -15.04 10.70 -1.70
CA THR A 129 -14.87 11.03 -3.13
C THR A 129 -14.72 9.78 -3.98
N GLY A 130 -15.08 9.88 -5.26
CA GLY A 130 -14.86 8.79 -6.22
C GLY A 130 -13.44 8.84 -6.78
N ILE A 131 -12.59 7.88 -6.43
CA ILE A 131 -11.25 7.77 -7.03
C ILE A 131 -11.33 7.05 -8.37
N ASN A 132 -10.97 7.74 -9.46
CA ASN A 132 -11.12 7.21 -10.81
C ASN A 132 -9.80 6.98 -11.55
N VAL A 133 -8.69 7.55 -11.05
CA VAL A 133 -7.36 7.40 -11.65
C VAL A 133 -6.31 7.16 -10.57
N LEU A 134 -5.40 6.23 -10.88
CA LEU A 134 -4.22 5.89 -10.10
C LEU A 134 -2.99 6.24 -10.95
N TYR A 135 -2.03 6.96 -10.39
CA TYR A 135 -0.69 7.06 -10.96
C TYR A 135 0.29 6.31 -10.08
N ILE A 136 1.21 5.58 -10.71
CA ILE A 136 2.37 4.98 -10.04
C ILE A 136 3.60 5.72 -10.55
N LYS A 137 4.31 6.40 -9.66
CA LYS A 137 5.49 7.17 -9.97
C LYS A 137 6.70 6.48 -9.36
N ASN A 138 7.63 6.09 -10.23
CA ASN A 138 8.93 5.62 -9.81
C ASN A 138 9.86 6.81 -9.65
N ASN A 139 10.25 7.13 -8.42
CA ASN A 139 11.06 8.30 -8.10
C ASN A 139 12.53 8.10 -8.47
N ILE A 140 13.00 6.86 -8.61
CA ILE A 140 14.37 6.56 -9.06
C ILE A 140 14.56 6.90 -10.55
N SER A 141 13.62 6.46 -11.39
CA SER A 141 13.67 6.64 -12.86
C SER A 141 12.88 7.85 -13.35
N ASN A 142 12.14 8.54 -12.47
CA ASN A 142 11.19 9.60 -12.79
C ASN A 142 10.12 9.19 -13.83
N GLN A 143 9.79 7.91 -13.91
CA GLN A 143 8.71 7.42 -14.77
C GLN A 143 7.38 7.44 -14.02
N MET A 144 6.34 7.96 -14.67
CA MET A 144 4.98 7.96 -14.14
C MET A 144 4.06 7.17 -15.07
N ARG A 145 3.29 6.22 -14.50
CA ARG A 145 2.31 5.42 -15.22
C ARG A 145 0.92 5.77 -14.74
N LYS A 146 0.03 6.11 -15.67
CA LYS A 146 -1.37 6.44 -15.39
C LYS A 146 -2.26 5.23 -15.65
N PHE A 147 -3.17 4.97 -14.72
CA PHE A 147 -4.18 3.93 -14.82
C PHE A 147 -5.56 4.52 -14.53
N THR A 148 -6.47 4.39 -15.48
CA THR A 148 -7.91 4.64 -15.22
C THR A 148 -8.50 3.40 -14.57
N ILE A 149 -9.19 3.61 -13.43
CA ILE A 149 -9.90 2.57 -12.68
C ILE A 149 -11.27 2.36 -13.34
N ASN A 150 -11.66 1.10 -13.56
CA ASN A 150 -12.98 0.80 -14.10
C ASN A 150 -14.09 1.10 -13.07
N GLU A 151 -15.26 1.55 -13.51
CA GLU A 151 -16.41 1.91 -12.65
C GLU A 151 -16.78 0.85 -11.60
N SER A 152 -16.73 -0.44 -11.95
CA SER A 152 -16.99 -1.51 -10.97
C SER A 152 -15.97 -1.50 -9.84
N ARG A 153 -14.68 -1.34 -10.17
CA ARG A 153 -13.58 -1.27 -9.20
C ARG A 153 -13.61 0.03 -8.39
N GLN A 154 -14.06 1.14 -8.98
CA GLN A 154 -14.28 2.39 -8.25
C GLN A 154 -15.35 2.17 -7.17
N SER A 155 -16.45 1.52 -7.54
CA SER A 155 -17.57 1.23 -6.62
C SER A 155 -17.15 0.28 -5.50
N GLU A 156 -16.43 -0.79 -5.83
CA GLU A 156 -15.91 -1.75 -4.86
C GLU A 156 -14.90 -1.10 -3.90
N PHE A 157 -13.98 -0.27 -4.41
CA PHE A 157 -13.02 0.45 -3.58
C PHE A 157 -13.71 1.46 -2.66
N SER A 158 -14.65 2.24 -3.19
CA SER A 158 -15.43 3.20 -2.40
C SER A 158 -16.20 2.50 -1.27
N LEU A 159 -16.80 1.34 -1.54
CA LEU A 159 -17.48 0.54 -0.53
C LEU A 159 -16.50 0.04 0.55
N LEU A 160 -15.35 -0.52 0.15
CA LEU A 160 -14.34 -1.01 1.07
C LEU A 160 -13.83 0.10 2.00
N VAL A 161 -13.45 1.25 1.43
CA VAL A 161 -12.94 2.38 2.23
C VAL A 161 -14.04 2.91 3.14
N THR A 162 -15.28 3.02 2.66
CA THR A 162 -16.42 3.47 3.49
C THR A 162 -16.61 2.55 4.70
N CYS A 163 -16.54 1.24 4.50
CA CYS A 163 -16.61 0.25 5.58
C CYS A 163 -15.44 0.40 6.56
N PHE A 164 -14.21 0.53 6.05
CA PHE A 164 -13.02 0.75 6.87
C PHE A 164 -13.13 2.03 7.70
N ASN A 165 -13.48 3.15 7.07
CA ASN A 165 -13.66 4.47 7.72
C ASN A 165 -14.77 4.47 8.78
N ARG A 166 -15.80 3.63 8.60
CA ARG A 166 -16.88 3.47 9.59
C ARG A 166 -16.47 2.61 10.78
N ARG A 167 -15.64 1.60 10.57
CA ARG A 167 -15.20 0.66 11.61
C ARG A 167 -14.02 1.19 12.41
N ILE A 168 -13.17 2.00 11.81
CA ILE A 168 -11.96 2.49 12.47
C ILE A 168 -12.30 3.38 13.68
N ASP A 169 -11.89 2.94 14.87
CA ASP A 169 -11.95 3.72 16.11
C ASP A 169 -10.89 4.82 16.11
N LYS A 170 -11.30 6.05 15.80
CA LYS A 170 -10.39 7.21 15.64
C LYS A 170 -9.61 7.57 16.90
N GLU A 171 -10.08 7.16 18.08
CA GLU A 171 -9.38 7.42 19.35
C GLU A 171 -8.27 6.41 19.65
N LYS A 172 -8.26 5.28 18.93
CA LYS A 172 -7.33 4.15 19.12
C LYS A 172 -6.46 3.90 17.91
N VAL A 173 -6.29 4.89 17.04
CA VAL A 173 -5.43 4.83 15.86
C VAL A 173 -4.17 5.64 16.12
N ASN A 174 -3.03 5.10 15.72
CA ASN A 174 -1.79 5.87 15.63
C ASN A 174 -1.76 6.64 14.30
N ASP A 175 -2.40 7.80 14.23
CA ASP A 175 -2.46 8.56 12.98
C ASP A 175 -1.15 9.32 12.72
N VAL A 176 -0.55 9.09 11.55
CA VAL A 176 0.67 9.78 11.12
C VAL A 176 0.27 10.79 10.04
N GLU A 177 -0.01 12.01 10.44
CA GLU A 177 -0.48 13.07 9.54
C GLU A 177 0.51 13.31 8.39
N LEU A 178 0.01 13.26 7.15
CA LEU A 178 0.82 13.51 5.97
C LEU A 178 0.65 14.95 5.51
N THR A 179 1.73 15.73 5.61
CA THR A 179 1.82 17.09 5.05
C THR A 179 2.37 17.03 3.61
N ASP A 180 1.98 17.99 2.77
CA ASP A 180 2.43 18.14 1.37
C ASP A 180 2.05 17.02 0.38
N ASN A 181 1.06 16.18 0.72
CA ASN A 181 0.55 15.15 -0.19
C ASN A 181 -0.45 15.70 -1.24
N GLU A 182 -1.06 16.87 -1.03
CA GLU A 182 -2.01 17.47 -1.99
C GLU A 182 -1.29 18.14 -3.18
N ILE A 183 -1.56 17.65 -4.39
CA ILE A 183 -1.04 18.26 -5.64
C ILE A 183 -2.18 19.05 -6.27
N ARG A 184 -2.18 20.37 -6.06
CA ARG A 184 -3.07 21.28 -6.79
C ARG A 184 -2.44 21.60 -8.14
N VAL A 185 -3.09 21.14 -9.21
CA VAL A 185 -2.74 21.59 -10.56
C VAL A 185 -3.46 22.91 -10.78
N GLU A 186 -2.74 24.04 -10.70
CA GLU A 186 -3.28 25.29 -11.20
C GLU A 186 -3.59 25.14 -12.69
N PRO A 187 -4.79 25.55 -13.15
CA PRO A 187 -5.12 25.48 -14.57
C PRO A 187 -4.10 26.31 -15.34
N SER A 188 -3.39 25.68 -16.28
CA SER A 188 -2.48 26.38 -17.17
C SER A 188 -3.22 27.54 -17.84
N PRO A 189 -2.62 28.75 -17.92
CA PRO A 189 -3.29 29.88 -18.55
C PRO A 189 -3.54 29.51 -20.02
N LYS A 190 -4.83 29.40 -20.39
CA LYS A 190 -5.22 29.27 -21.79
C LYS A 190 -4.70 30.52 -22.52
N PRO A 191 -4.04 30.37 -23.68
CA PRO A 191 -3.76 31.53 -24.52
C PRO A 191 -5.09 32.07 -25.03
N SER A 192 -5.54 33.19 -24.47
CA SER A 192 -6.67 33.97 -24.97
C SER A 192 -6.25 34.65 -26.27
N GLY A 193 -6.30 33.90 -27.37
CA GLY A 193 -6.18 34.45 -28.71
C GLY A 193 -7.57 34.77 -29.26
N GLU A 194 -8.16 35.88 -28.83
CA GLU A 194 -9.29 36.48 -29.55
C GLU A 194 -9.45 37.96 -29.17
N GLU A 195 -8.70 38.84 -29.83
CA GLU A 195 -9.02 40.26 -29.86
C GLU A 195 -9.68 40.61 -31.20
N ALA A 196 -10.97 40.86 -31.10
CA ALA A 196 -11.79 41.48 -32.12
C ALA A 196 -11.24 42.90 -32.41
N ARG A 197 -11.06 43.19 -33.70
CA ARG A 197 -10.77 44.54 -34.19
C ARG A 197 -11.97 45.46 -33.96
N PRO A 198 -11.76 46.70 -33.49
CA PRO A 198 -12.62 47.81 -33.85
C PRO A 198 -11.92 48.73 -34.83
N ASN A 199 -12.56 48.92 -35.98
CA ASN A 199 -12.31 50.05 -36.87
C ASN A 199 -12.61 51.36 -36.12
N THR A 200 -11.66 52.27 -36.04
CA THR A 200 -11.95 53.72 -36.00
C THR A 200 -10.83 54.48 -36.67
N ALA A 201 -11.18 55.16 -37.76
CA ALA A 201 -10.36 56.20 -38.35
C ALA A 201 -10.46 57.47 -37.51
N ARG A 202 -9.32 58.08 -37.15
CA ARG A 202 -9.08 59.53 -37.23
C ARG A 202 -7.63 59.90 -36.91
N THR A 203 -7.23 60.98 -37.56
CA THR A 203 -5.94 61.62 -37.78
C THR A 203 -5.24 62.27 -36.57
N ALA A 204 -3.90 62.30 -36.66
CA ALA A 204 -2.95 63.36 -36.29
C ALA A 204 -2.70 63.74 -34.82
N ALA A 205 -1.46 63.50 -34.34
CA ALA A 205 -0.45 64.52 -33.99
C ALA A 205 0.65 63.89 -33.12
N ALA A 206 1.89 63.92 -33.59
CA ALA A 206 3.06 63.51 -32.82
C ALA A 206 3.50 64.65 -31.89
N SER A 207 3.69 64.33 -30.60
CA SER A 207 4.30 65.20 -29.58
C SER A 207 5.64 64.62 -29.10
N PRO A 208 6.68 65.44 -28.86
CA PRO A 208 8.06 64.97 -28.71
C PRO A 208 8.44 64.65 -27.25
N SER A 209 7.69 63.79 -26.56
CA SER A 209 8.04 63.34 -25.18
C SER A 209 8.21 61.83 -25.01
N ASP A 210 7.99 61.02 -26.06
CA ASP A 210 8.12 59.55 -25.99
C ASP A 210 9.58 59.05 -25.87
N ASP A 211 10.57 59.82 -26.36
CA ASP A 211 11.94 59.32 -26.47
C ASP A 211 12.65 59.17 -25.12
N GLN A 212 12.34 60.01 -24.13
CA GLN A 212 12.99 59.97 -22.81
C GLN A 212 12.47 58.83 -21.93
N GLU A 213 11.16 58.54 -21.99
CA GLU A 213 10.53 57.44 -21.25
C GLU A 213 10.96 56.08 -21.82
N VAL A 214 11.05 55.97 -23.15
CA VAL A 214 11.55 54.78 -23.83
C VAL A 214 13.02 54.51 -23.48
N GLU A 215 13.84 55.56 -23.33
CA GLU A 215 15.23 55.40 -22.88
C GLU A 215 15.35 54.94 -21.43
N SER A 216 14.55 55.46 -20.50
CA SER A 216 14.55 54.99 -19.10
C SER A 216 14.11 53.53 -19.00
N LEU A 217 13.05 53.15 -19.71
CA LEU A 217 12.56 51.77 -19.73
C LEU A 217 13.60 50.80 -20.33
N ARG A 218 14.37 51.24 -21.34
CA ARG A 218 15.49 50.45 -21.89
C ARG A 218 16.65 50.30 -20.91
N ARG A 219 16.90 51.26 -20.02
CA ARG A 219 17.91 51.15 -18.95
C ARG A 219 17.44 50.17 -17.87
N GLU A 220 16.23 50.35 -17.37
CA GLU A 220 15.64 49.48 -16.36
C GLU A 220 15.55 48.02 -16.84
N LEU A 221 15.17 47.80 -18.10
CA LEU A 221 15.13 46.44 -18.66
C LEU A 221 16.51 45.80 -18.74
N ARG A 222 17.58 46.57 -18.99
CA ARG A 222 18.95 46.04 -18.96
C ARG A 222 19.36 45.68 -17.53
N ASP A 223 19.07 46.53 -16.56
CA ASP A 223 19.43 46.30 -15.15
C ASP A 223 18.67 45.11 -14.56
N VAL A 224 17.37 44.99 -14.85
CA VAL A 224 16.54 43.84 -14.45
C VAL A 224 17.03 42.56 -15.12
N LYS A 225 17.38 42.61 -16.41
CA LYS A 225 17.90 41.44 -17.14
C LYS A 225 19.23 40.97 -16.59
N GLU A 226 20.10 41.89 -16.15
CA GLU A 226 21.38 41.53 -15.55
C GLU A 226 21.22 40.94 -14.15
N LYS A 227 20.33 41.50 -13.32
CA LYS A 227 19.95 40.92 -12.03
C LYS A 227 19.36 39.51 -12.18
N LEU A 228 18.41 39.32 -13.10
CA LEU A 228 17.84 37.99 -13.37
C LEU A 228 18.90 36.98 -13.82
N ARG A 229 19.89 37.40 -14.61
CA ARG A 229 20.98 36.52 -15.05
C ARG A 229 21.85 36.07 -13.88
N GLN A 230 22.14 36.97 -12.94
CA GLN A 230 22.90 36.65 -11.73
C GLN A 230 22.12 35.68 -10.84
N GLU A 231 20.85 35.95 -10.56
CA GLU A 231 19.98 35.05 -9.78
C GLU A 231 19.84 33.66 -10.42
N ILE A 232 19.68 33.60 -11.74
CA ILE A 232 19.63 32.32 -12.48
C ILE A 232 20.96 31.55 -12.38
N ALA A 233 22.10 32.26 -12.42
CA ALA A 233 23.41 31.62 -12.31
C ALA A 233 23.64 31.04 -10.90
N GLU A 234 23.24 31.78 -9.86
CA GLU A 234 23.32 31.34 -8.47
C GLU A 234 22.42 30.13 -8.21
N GLU A 235 21.16 30.17 -8.64
CA GLU A 235 20.23 29.04 -8.49
C GLU A 235 20.69 27.80 -9.27
N LYS A 236 21.25 27.99 -10.48
CA LYS A 236 21.86 26.87 -11.21
C LYS A 236 23.02 26.24 -10.45
N SER A 237 23.87 27.03 -9.79
CA SER A 237 25.00 26.50 -9.02
C SER A 237 24.54 25.68 -7.81
N LYS A 238 23.52 26.16 -7.08
CA LYS A 238 22.91 25.43 -5.96
C LYS A 238 22.25 24.14 -6.42
N ALA A 239 21.49 24.19 -7.52
CA ALA A 239 20.87 23.00 -8.10
C ALA A 239 21.92 21.95 -8.52
N GLN A 240 23.08 22.39 -9.03
CA GLN A 240 24.17 21.50 -9.41
C GLN A 240 24.83 20.84 -8.19
N GLN A 241 24.99 21.60 -7.10
CA GLN A 241 25.52 21.09 -5.84
C GLN A 241 24.56 20.08 -5.19
N ILE A 242 23.26 20.40 -5.11
CA ILE A 242 22.23 19.48 -4.61
C ILE A 242 22.20 18.20 -5.46
N LYS A 243 22.29 18.32 -6.79
CA LYS A 243 22.36 17.16 -7.68
C LYS A 243 23.55 16.26 -7.37
N SER A 244 24.73 16.82 -7.08
CA SER A 244 25.91 16.02 -6.73
C SER A 244 25.74 15.28 -5.41
N VAL A 245 25.20 15.94 -4.38
CA VAL A 245 24.91 15.32 -3.07
C VAL A 245 23.88 14.20 -3.22
N LEU A 246 22.79 14.43 -3.95
CA LEU A 246 21.78 13.41 -4.22
C LEU A 246 22.35 12.21 -5.00
N GLN A 247 23.28 12.43 -5.92
CA GLN A 247 23.94 11.33 -6.63
C GLN A 247 24.80 10.47 -5.69
N GLU A 248 25.51 11.10 -4.74
CA GLU A 248 26.31 10.43 -3.72
C GLU A 248 25.43 9.66 -2.73
N GLU A 249 24.36 10.27 -2.23
CA GLU A 249 23.39 9.62 -1.34
C GLU A 249 22.71 8.42 -2.01
N VAL A 250 22.33 8.54 -3.29
CA VAL A 250 21.76 7.42 -4.04
C VAL A 250 22.78 6.31 -4.26
N ALA A 251 24.07 6.63 -4.48
CA ALA A 251 25.11 5.62 -4.59
C ALA A 251 25.30 4.87 -3.26
N LEU A 252 25.35 5.60 -2.14
CA LEU A 252 25.48 5.05 -0.80
C LEU A 252 24.26 4.23 -0.39
N ALA A 253 23.05 4.67 -0.73
CA ALA A 253 21.83 3.91 -0.52
C ALA A 253 21.80 2.61 -1.33
N LYS A 254 22.30 2.62 -2.58
CA LYS A 254 22.43 1.40 -3.40
C LYS A 254 23.43 0.41 -2.82
N GLU A 255 24.56 0.90 -2.30
CA GLU A 255 25.56 0.07 -1.64
C GLU A 255 24.98 -0.57 -0.37
N ASN A 256 24.32 0.22 0.48
CA ASN A 256 23.66 -0.27 1.69
C ASN A 256 22.53 -1.26 1.38
N ALA A 257 21.76 -1.04 0.31
CA ALA A 257 20.73 -1.97 -0.12
C ALA A 257 21.35 -3.29 -0.64
N ALA A 258 22.48 -3.22 -1.36
CA ALA A 258 23.17 -4.42 -1.83
C ALA A 258 23.76 -5.23 -0.68
N THR A 259 24.33 -4.58 0.33
CA THR A 259 24.86 -5.26 1.52
C THR A 259 23.75 -5.90 2.35
N GLN A 260 22.63 -5.19 2.59
CA GLN A 260 21.47 -5.76 3.29
C GLN A 260 20.85 -6.94 2.54
N LYS A 261 20.73 -6.86 1.21
CA LYS A 261 20.25 -7.99 0.38
C LYS A 261 21.16 -9.21 0.52
N LYS A 262 22.47 -9.00 0.58
CA LYS A 262 23.43 -10.08 0.78
C LYS A 262 23.27 -10.71 2.17
N ILE A 263 23.21 -9.90 3.22
CA ILE A 263 23.01 -10.36 4.61
C ILE A 263 21.72 -11.19 4.71
N TYR A 264 20.61 -10.67 4.19
CA TYR A 264 19.34 -11.40 4.22
C TYR A 264 19.37 -12.71 3.43
N ALA A 265 20.04 -12.72 2.26
CA ALA A 265 20.22 -13.94 1.50
C ALA A 265 21.02 -14.99 2.28
N ASP A 266 22.08 -14.57 2.97
CA ASP A 266 22.91 -15.43 3.80
C ASP A 266 22.12 -15.96 5.02
N GLU A 267 21.36 -15.09 5.71
CA GLU A 267 20.48 -15.48 6.83
C GLU A 267 19.41 -16.50 6.41
N VAL A 268 18.80 -16.34 5.23
CA VAL A 268 17.80 -17.29 4.72
C VAL A 268 18.43 -18.65 4.40
N VAL A 269 19.64 -18.67 3.84
CA VAL A 269 20.37 -19.93 3.58
C VAL A 269 20.73 -20.61 4.90
N GLU A 270 21.22 -19.85 5.88
CA GLU A 270 21.56 -20.37 7.21
C GLU A 270 20.31 -20.92 7.93
N ALA A 271 19.19 -20.19 7.91
CA ALA A 271 17.94 -20.63 8.50
C ALA A 271 17.41 -21.91 7.84
N ARG A 272 17.54 -22.04 6.51
CA ARG A 272 17.18 -23.27 5.78
C ARG A 272 18.07 -24.46 6.18
N GLN A 273 19.37 -24.25 6.34
CA GLN A 273 20.29 -25.30 6.80
C GLN A 273 19.96 -25.75 8.22
N LYS A 274 19.79 -24.82 9.16
CA LYS A 274 19.40 -25.13 10.54
C LYS A 274 18.06 -25.87 10.61
N SER A 275 17.06 -25.41 9.85
CA SER A 275 15.76 -26.08 9.81
C SER A 275 15.88 -27.50 9.24
N GLN A 276 16.72 -27.71 8.23
CA GLN A 276 16.95 -29.05 7.67
C GLN A 276 17.65 -29.98 8.67
N GLU A 277 18.65 -29.49 9.40
CA GLU A 277 19.33 -30.23 10.47
C GLU A 277 18.37 -30.62 11.60
N GLU A 278 17.53 -29.68 12.05
CA GLU A 278 16.50 -29.96 13.08
C GLU A 278 15.45 -30.96 12.60
N ILE A 279 15.04 -30.90 11.33
CA ILE A 279 14.12 -31.87 10.74
C ILE A 279 14.77 -33.26 10.69
N GLU A 280 16.03 -33.37 10.32
CA GLU A 280 16.76 -34.65 10.28
C GLU A 280 16.96 -35.23 11.69
N ALA A 281 17.34 -34.38 12.64
CA ALA A 281 17.41 -34.76 14.05
C ALA A 281 16.04 -35.23 14.59
N SER A 282 14.96 -34.53 14.28
CA SER A 282 13.61 -34.92 14.67
C SER A 282 13.17 -36.24 14.03
N ARG A 283 13.51 -36.46 12.75
CA ARG A 283 13.22 -37.71 12.04
C ARG A 283 13.95 -38.91 12.64
N THR A 284 15.22 -38.75 13.01
CA THR A 284 16.00 -39.82 13.65
C THR A 284 15.46 -40.14 15.04
N GLN A 285 15.10 -39.12 15.84
CA GLN A 285 14.46 -39.32 17.14
C GLN A 285 13.10 -40.03 17.01
N LEU A 286 12.26 -39.64 16.06
CA LEU A 286 10.98 -40.30 15.81
C LEU A 286 11.18 -41.77 15.36
N ALA A 287 12.18 -42.04 14.52
CA ALA A 287 12.48 -43.40 14.10
C ALA A 287 12.91 -44.27 15.29
N GLU A 288 13.73 -43.76 16.19
CA GLU A 288 14.15 -44.50 17.39
C GLU A 288 12.99 -44.72 18.36
N GLN A 289 12.14 -43.72 18.59
CA GLN A 289 10.94 -43.87 19.42
C GLN A 289 9.98 -44.93 18.85
N VAL A 290 9.79 -44.97 17.53
CA VAL A 290 8.95 -46.00 16.89
C VAL A 290 9.58 -47.39 17.03
N LYS A 291 10.90 -47.50 16.90
CA LYS A 291 11.62 -48.76 17.09
C LYS A 291 11.49 -49.25 18.54
N GLU A 292 11.74 -48.39 19.52
CA GLU A 292 11.60 -48.71 20.93
C GLU A 292 10.16 -49.11 21.29
N ALA A 293 9.16 -48.40 20.76
CA ALA A 293 7.76 -48.76 20.94
C ALA A 293 7.42 -50.15 20.36
N ARG A 294 8.00 -50.50 19.20
CA ARG A 294 7.83 -51.83 18.60
C ARG A 294 8.48 -52.93 19.43
N GLU A 295 9.68 -52.70 19.95
CA GLU A 295 10.38 -53.65 20.82
C GLU A 295 9.59 -53.91 22.11
N ARG A 296 9.11 -52.84 22.76
CA ARG A 296 8.23 -52.97 23.95
C ARG A 296 6.94 -53.72 23.63
N ALA A 297 6.29 -53.40 22.51
CA ALA A 297 5.08 -54.10 22.08
C ALA A 297 5.33 -55.59 21.82
N ALA A 298 6.48 -55.95 21.23
CA ALA A 298 6.86 -57.35 21.03
C ALA A 298 7.06 -58.09 22.36
N THR A 299 7.74 -57.47 23.33
CA THR A 299 7.95 -58.08 24.66
C THR A 299 6.64 -58.28 25.43
N GLU A 300 5.71 -57.33 25.36
CA GLU A 300 4.40 -57.48 25.99
C GLU A 300 3.54 -58.53 25.27
N LEU A 301 3.64 -58.63 23.94
CA LEU A 301 2.98 -59.71 23.20
C LEU A 301 3.50 -61.09 23.61
N GLU A 302 4.81 -61.26 23.73
CA GLU A 302 5.39 -62.52 24.23
C GLU A 302 4.85 -62.88 25.62
N LYS A 303 4.81 -61.91 26.53
CA LYS A 303 4.25 -62.09 27.88
C LYS A 303 2.78 -62.49 27.85
N ILE A 304 1.95 -61.80 27.07
CA ILE A 304 0.53 -62.14 26.91
C ILE A 304 0.38 -63.56 26.35
N THR A 305 1.20 -63.96 25.37
CA THR A 305 1.12 -65.32 24.83
C THR A 305 1.49 -66.40 25.85
N LEU A 306 2.49 -66.15 26.70
CA LEU A 306 2.86 -67.04 27.80
C LEU A 306 1.74 -67.12 28.84
N ASP A 307 1.19 -65.97 29.26
CA ASP A 307 0.10 -65.89 30.24
C ASP A 307 -1.16 -66.63 29.74
N VAL A 308 -1.49 -66.52 28.46
CA VAL A 308 -2.61 -67.25 27.83
C VAL A 308 -2.34 -68.76 27.78
N ALA A 309 -1.12 -69.18 27.45
CA ALA A 309 -0.75 -70.59 27.44
C ALA A 309 -0.83 -71.20 28.84
N GLU A 310 -0.31 -70.50 29.85
CA GLU A 310 -0.38 -70.95 31.24
C GLU A 310 -1.83 -71.00 31.75
N SER A 311 -2.65 -69.99 31.42
CA SER A 311 -4.07 -69.98 31.78
C SER A 311 -4.83 -71.14 31.16
N ARG A 312 -4.53 -71.51 29.90
CA ARG A 312 -5.11 -72.70 29.25
C ARG A 312 -4.68 -73.99 29.93
N GLN A 313 -3.42 -74.09 30.35
CA GLN A 313 -2.93 -75.25 31.07
C GLN A 313 -3.64 -75.41 32.42
N ARG A 314 -3.71 -74.35 33.24
CA ARG A 314 -4.44 -74.37 34.52
C ARG A 314 -5.91 -74.72 34.34
N ALA A 315 -6.56 -74.21 33.29
CA ALA A 315 -7.95 -74.54 32.97
C ALA A 315 -8.13 -76.03 32.62
N ASN A 316 -7.19 -76.63 31.88
CA ASN A 316 -7.22 -78.05 31.57
C ASN A 316 -6.97 -78.93 32.81
N GLU A 317 -6.04 -78.54 33.68
CA GLU A 317 -5.77 -79.23 34.94
C GLU A 317 -7.00 -79.21 35.86
N ALA A 318 -7.74 -78.10 35.90
CA ALA A 318 -8.98 -77.99 36.68
C ALA A 318 -10.16 -78.81 36.12
N ILE A 319 -10.11 -79.24 34.84
CA ILE A 319 -11.15 -80.10 34.21
C ILE A 319 -10.87 -81.58 34.47
N GLN A 320 -9.61 -81.96 34.74
CA GLN A 320 -9.20 -83.34 34.99
C GLN A 320 -9.23 -83.77 36.46
N ALA A 321 -9.48 -82.83 37.38
CA ALA A 321 -9.70 -83.05 38.81
C ALA A 321 -11.20 -83.16 39.13
#